data_AF-A0ABC8L3H2-F1
#
_entry.id   AF-A0ABC8L3H2-F1
#
_cell.length_a   1.000
_cell.length_b   1.000
_cell.length_c   1.000
_cell.angle_alpha   90.00
_cell.angle_beta   90.00
_cell.angle_gamma   90.00
#
_symmetry.space_group_name_H-M   'P 1'
#
loop_
_entity.id
_entity.type
_entity.pdbx_description
1 polymer ?
#
loop_
_entity_poly.entity_id
_entity_poly.type
_entity_poly.pdbx_seq_one_letter_code
_entity_poly.pdbx_strand_id
1 'polypeptide(L)'
;MFFKHLSSPLRRFMSWSRKFGILLMADGYQNVRSGDCGPVAMKFMELAATGVEEPDVEDLTDLLVDIMRKQYAMDVYKEWIVPLYMGGGH
;
A
#
# COMPACT_ATOMS: atom_id res chain seq x y z
N MET A 1 -2.85 3.73 43.23
CA MET A 1 -4.09 2.93 43.16
C MET A 1 -5.28 3.85 42.93
N PHE A 2 -5.67 4.17 41.68
CA PHE A 2 -6.91 4.96 41.43
C PHE A 2 -7.44 4.87 39.99
N PHE A 3 -7.34 3.71 39.32
CA PHE A 3 -7.97 3.53 38.00
C PHE A 3 -8.54 2.12 37.82
N LYS A 4 -9.48 1.73 38.68
CA LYS A 4 -10.24 0.47 38.51
C LYS A 4 -11.70 0.68 38.09
N HIS A 5 -12.16 1.92 37.84
CA HIS A 5 -13.57 2.21 37.58
C HIS A 5 -13.79 3.25 36.47
N LEU A 6 -13.29 2.96 35.27
CA LEU A 6 -13.79 3.59 34.04
C LEU A 6 -14.12 2.50 33.01
N SER A 7 -15.25 2.67 32.35
CA SER A 7 -15.80 1.80 31.30
C SER A 7 -14.92 1.81 30.04
N SER A 8 -14.96 0.70 29.30
CA SER A 8 -14.08 0.32 28.20
C SER A 8 -13.83 1.34 27.06
N PRO A 9 -14.72 2.29 26.71
CA PRO A 9 -14.48 3.15 25.54
C PRO A 9 -13.33 4.17 25.72
N LEU A 10 -13.13 4.68 26.94
CA LEU A 10 -12.14 5.73 27.20
C LEU A 10 -10.71 5.20 27.39
N ARG A 11 -10.51 3.89 27.62
CA ARG A 11 -9.18 3.26 27.63
C ARG A 11 -8.56 3.12 26.23
N ARG A 12 -9.35 3.16 25.15
CA ARG A 12 -8.85 3.07 23.77
C ARG A 12 -8.41 4.41 23.19
N PHE A 13 -8.82 5.53 23.77
CA PHE A 13 -8.56 6.87 23.23
C PHE A 13 -7.27 7.53 23.76
N MET A 14 -6.71 7.05 24.87
CA MET A 14 -5.50 7.60 25.50
C MET A 14 -4.53 6.50 25.92
N SER A 15 -4.04 5.72 24.96
CA SER A 15 -2.70 5.10 25.06
C SER A 15 -1.79 5.83 24.07
N TRP A 16 -1.61 7.12 24.34
CA TRP A 16 -0.74 8.01 23.58
C TRP A 16 0.70 7.78 24.06
N SER A 17 1.32 6.70 23.59
CA SER A 17 2.77 6.55 23.51
C SER A 17 3.14 5.26 22.75
N ARG A 18 2.56 4.99 21.57
CA ARG A 18 3.30 4.18 20.61
C ARG A 18 4.45 5.06 20.14
N LYS A 19 5.66 4.83 20.66
CA LYS A 19 6.86 5.48 20.14
C LYS A 19 6.91 5.18 18.64
N PHE A 20 6.97 6.22 17.81
CA PHE A 20 7.25 6.03 16.41
C PHE A 20 8.64 5.38 16.31
N GLY A 21 8.68 4.20 15.70
CA GLY A 21 9.90 3.48 15.36
C GLY A 21 10.12 3.58 13.86
N ILE A 22 11.38 3.62 13.44
CA ILE A 22 11.77 3.44 12.05
C ILE A 22 12.16 1.98 11.90
N LEU A 23 11.55 1.28 10.93
CA LEU A 23 11.92 -0.07 10.54
C LEU A 23 12.46 -0.01 9.11
N LEU A 24 13.68 -0.51 8.91
CA LEU A 24 14.22 -0.75 7.57
C LEU A 24 13.80 -2.15 7.13
N MET A 25 13.26 -2.26 5.92
CA MET A 25 12.94 -3.56 5.32
C MET A 25 14.19 -4.08 4.62
N ALA A 26 14.96 -4.91 5.31
CA ALA A 26 16.23 -5.44 4.81
C ALA A 26 16.03 -6.48 3.69
N ASP A 27 14.97 -7.28 3.79
CA ASP A 27 14.68 -8.40 2.89
C ASP A 27 13.64 -8.04 1.81
N GLY A 28 13.22 -6.78 1.75
CA GLY A 28 12.27 -6.30 0.75
C GLY A 28 12.88 -6.17 -0.64
N TYR A 29 12.02 -6.27 -1.67
CA TYR A 29 12.43 -6.14 -3.07
C TYR A 29 13.30 -4.89 -3.33
N GLN A 30 14.47 -5.13 -3.94
CA GLN A 30 15.40 -4.08 -4.34
C GLN A 30 15.24 -3.78 -5.83
N ASN A 31 14.75 -2.58 -6.13
CA ASN A 31 14.67 -2.13 -7.50
C ASN A 31 16.06 -1.80 -8.05
N VAL A 32 16.60 -2.71 -8.87
CA VAL A 32 17.86 -2.51 -9.61
C VAL A 32 17.63 -1.99 -11.04
N ARG A 33 16.37 -1.79 -11.45
CA ARG A 33 15.95 -1.40 -12.80
C ARG A 33 15.50 0.07 -12.83
N SER A 34 15.75 0.74 -13.95
CA SER A 34 15.31 2.13 -14.12
C SER A 34 13.80 2.19 -14.34
N GLY A 35 13.13 3.13 -13.67
CA GLY A 35 11.72 3.46 -13.91
C GLY A 35 10.70 2.71 -13.04
N ASP A 36 11.14 1.80 -12.16
CA ASP A 36 10.22 0.99 -11.35
C ASP A 36 9.98 1.57 -9.94
N CYS A 37 10.73 2.60 -9.54
CA CYS A 37 10.64 3.18 -8.19
C CYS A 37 9.23 3.69 -7.84
N GLY A 38 8.53 4.32 -8.79
CA GLY A 38 7.17 4.80 -8.59
C GLY A 38 6.15 3.66 -8.37
N PRO A 39 6.01 2.73 -9.33
CA PRO A 39 5.13 1.57 -9.19
C PRO A 39 5.42 0.71 -7.95
N VAL A 40 6.70 0.46 -7.64
CA VAL A 40 7.10 -0.32 -6.46
C VAL A 40 6.74 0.40 -5.17
N ALA A 41 7.00 1.71 -5.07
CA ALA A 41 6.64 2.49 -3.89
C ALA A 41 5.13 2.51 -3.66
N MET A 42 4.34 2.64 -4.73
CA MET A 42 2.87 2.53 -4.64
C MET A 42 2.44 1.16 -4.13
N LYS A 43 3.05 0.08 -4.61
CA LYS A 43 2.70 -1.26 -4.16
C LYS A 43 3.04 -1.49 -2.69
N PHE A 44 4.17 -0.97 -2.21
CA PHE A 44 4.53 -1.04 -0.79
C PHE A 44 3.54 -0.29 0.09
N MET A 45 3.07 0.88 -0.34
CA MET A 45 2.01 1.61 0.38
C MET A 45 0.69 0.84 0.39
N GLU A 46 0.33 0.19 -0.71
CA GLU A 46 -0.86 -0.64 -0.81
C GLU A 46 -0.81 -1.84 0.15
N LEU A 47 0.30 -2.60 0.16
CA LEU A 47 0.50 -3.74 1.07
C LEU A 47 0.46 -3.28 2.53
N ALA A 48 1.14 -2.18 2.86
CA ALA A 48 1.13 -1.61 4.20
C ALA A 48 -0.27 -1.12 4.65
N ALA A 49 -1.09 -0.64 3.73
CA ALA A 49 -2.44 -0.14 4.04
C ALA A 49 -3.50 -1.25 4.13
N THR A 50 -3.35 -2.31 3.33
CA THR A 50 -4.33 -3.40 3.24
C THR A 50 -4.05 -4.54 4.22
N GLY A 51 -2.82 -4.67 4.71
CA GLY A 51 -2.43 -5.77 5.62
C GLY A 51 -2.52 -7.14 4.94
N VAL A 52 -2.42 -7.17 3.61
CA VAL A 52 -2.38 -8.41 2.83
C VAL A 52 -1.03 -9.09 3.06
N GLU A 53 -1.07 -10.33 3.53
CA GLU A 53 0.14 -11.12 3.83
C GLU A 53 0.78 -11.75 2.59
N GLU A 54 0.08 -11.84 1.46
CA GLU A 54 0.61 -12.45 0.23
C GLU A 54 0.21 -11.68 -1.04
N PRO A 55 1.18 -11.29 -1.90
CA PRO A 55 2.62 -11.32 -1.67
C PRO A 55 3.04 -10.27 -0.62
N ASP A 56 3.91 -10.64 0.31
CA ASP A 56 4.55 -9.67 1.18
C ASP A 56 5.58 -8.83 0.38
N VAL A 57 6.08 -7.74 0.96
CA VAL A 57 7.13 -6.90 0.36
C VAL A 57 8.40 -7.68 -0.02
N GLU A 58 8.65 -8.81 0.65
CA GLU A 58 9.77 -9.73 0.41
C GLU A 58 9.51 -10.66 -0.79
N ASP A 59 8.24 -10.93 -1.12
CA ASP A 59 7.84 -11.81 -2.23
C ASP A 59 7.80 -11.11 -3.59
N LEU A 60 8.07 -9.80 -3.63
CA LEU A 60 8.15 -9.08 -4.90
C LEU A 60 9.32 -9.59 -5.74
N THR A 61 9.00 -9.93 -7.00
CA THR A 61 9.98 -10.33 -8.02
C THR A 61 9.89 -9.39 -9.22
N ASP A 62 10.93 -9.36 -10.06
CA ASP A 62 10.92 -8.59 -11.30
C ASP A 62 9.73 -8.94 -12.21
N LEU A 63 9.31 -10.21 -12.23
CA LEU A 63 8.14 -10.66 -12.98
C LEU A 63 6.86 -10.04 -12.42
N LEU A 64 6.70 -10.03 -11.09
CA LEU A 64 5.54 -9.41 -10.45
C LEU A 64 5.54 -7.88 -10.68
N VAL A 65 6.71 -7.26 -10.67
CA VAL A 65 6.91 -5.85 -11.02
C VAL A 65 6.46 -5.56 -12.45
N ASP A 66 6.80 -6.42 -13.40
CA ASP A 66 6.36 -6.27 -14.79
C ASP A 66 4.84 -6.45 -14.94
N ILE A 67 4.24 -7.38 -14.18
CA ILE A 67 2.79 -7.60 -14.16
C ILE A 67 2.08 -6.37 -13.59
N MET A 68 2.51 -5.85 -12.44
CA MET A 68 1.87 -4.69 -11.82
C MET A 68 2.00 -3.43 -12.69
N ARG A 69 3.12 -3.26 -13.41
CA ARG A 69 3.29 -2.13 -14.35
C ARG A 69 2.27 -2.18 -15.48
N LYS A 70 2.04 -3.37 -16.04
CA LYS A 70 1.00 -3.57 -17.07
C LYS A 70 -0.38 -3.29 -16.49
N GLN A 71 -0.66 -3.80 -15.30
CA GLN A 71 -1.95 -3.62 -14.64
C GLN A 71 -2.22 -2.13 -14.37
N TYR A 72 -1.26 -1.42 -13.77
CA TYR A 72 -1.36 0.02 -13.52
C TYR A 72 -1.60 0.83 -14.80
N ALA A 73 -0.86 0.54 -15.87
CA ALA A 73 -1.06 1.21 -17.16
C ALA A 73 -2.47 0.95 -17.72
N MET A 74 -2.96 -0.28 -17.64
CA MET A 74 -4.30 -0.65 -18.09
C MET A 74 -5.41 -0.02 -17.24
N ASP A 75 -5.21 0.11 -15.94
CA ASP A 75 -6.18 0.71 -15.03
C ASP A 75 -6.29 2.21 -15.28
N VAL A 76 -5.17 2.93 -15.40
CA VAL A 76 -5.16 4.35 -15.81
C VAL A 76 -5.83 4.54 -17.17
N TYR A 77 -5.53 3.66 -18.13
CA TYR A 77 -6.16 3.72 -19.45
C TYR A 77 -7.68 3.54 -19.37
N LYS A 78 -8.16 2.53 -18.64
CA LYS A 78 -9.60 2.27 -18.46
C LYS A 78 -10.32 3.39 -17.72
N GLU A 79 -9.67 3.97 -16.72
CA GLU A 79 -10.30 4.99 -15.88
C GLU A 79 -10.37 6.34 -16.59
N TRP A 80 -9.30 6.73 -17.30
CA TRP A 80 -9.18 8.10 -17.80
C TRP A 80 -9.34 8.21 -19.31
N ILE A 81 -8.94 7.18 -20.06
CA ILE A 81 -8.93 7.25 -21.53
C ILE A 81 -10.22 6.67 -22.10
N VAL A 82 -10.68 5.49 -21.64
CA VAL A 82 -11.90 4.85 -22.16
C VAL A 82 -13.14 5.76 -22.06
N PRO A 83 -13.38 6.48 -20.94
CA PRO A 83 -14.55 7.37 -20.85
C PRO A 83 -14.55 8.50 -21.87
N LEU A 84 -13.38 8.95 -22.36
CA LEU A 84 -13.29 9.97 -23.40
C LEU A 84 -13.87 9.50 -24.74
N TYR A 85 -13.80 8.19 -25.00
CA TYR A 85 -14.29 7.59 -26.24
C TYR A 85 -15.67 6.94 -26.09
N MET A 86 -16.06 6.52 -24.88
CA MET A 86 -17.37 5.93 -24.60
C MET A 86 -18.41 6.92 -24.07
N GLY A 87 -18.02 8.14 -23.70
CA GLY A 87 -18.88 9.19 -23.13
C GLY A 87 -19.65 10.06 -24.14
N GLY A 88 -19.73 9.67 -25.42
CA GLY A 88 -20.49 10.40 -26.45
C GLY A 88 -21.98 10.04 -26.56
N GLY A 89 -22.55 9.38 -25.55
CA GLY A 89 -23.94 8.94 -25.54
C GLY A 89 -24.67 9.33 -24.26
N HIS A 90 -24.79 10.63 -24.01
CA HIS A 90 -25.80 11.20 -23.13
C HIS A 90 -26.82 11.97 -23.97
#